data_AF-A0A8C9ZBY5-F1
#
_entry.id   AF-A0A8C9ZBY5-F1
#
_cell.length_a   1.000
_cell.length_b   1.000
_cell.length_c   1.000
_cell.angle_alpha   90.00
_cell.angle_beta   90.00
_cell.angle_gamma   90.00
#
_symmetry.space_group_name_H-M   'P 1'
#
loop_
_entity.id
_entity.type
_entity.pdbx_description
1 polymer ?
#
loop_
_entity_poly.entity_id
_entity_poly.type
_entity_poly.pdbx_seq_one_letter_code
_entity_poly.pdbx_strand_id
1 'polypeptide(L)'
;MVNTKQWIDCLLCCQLLQFAQFLIRLKKHTMNTKTKVPQALKAKVMLWTDVSYHDMEEIDKMHSIPDLESALCSVFRVDLLEPKRGVLLELYVQAVLFCRECNFIKEQTSALLSIIKSIHEANIETPLNNIEQCFKYCKELLLCHSVRRPPFSINIFSSEDVNCILKYIHNSYVRHYKLYKYIFTPQVKLDLSLTYSGISDQDEPTMEDSSAPDFENEIKKETRQDSKASIEEPNGASLGSKSELKALIEKEVREQMMLVSGQLDQRMKDIADQHNSAQDSPQPNHKAKK
;
A
#
# COMPACT_ATOMS: atom_id res chain seq x y z
N MET A 1 14.59 25.56 22.62
CA MET A 1 13.78 24.34 22.48
C MET A 1 12.42 24.75 21.95
N VAL A 2 12.28 24.80 20.62
CA VAL A 2 11.04 25.22 19.95
C VAL A 2 10.23 23.96 19.64
N ASN A 3 8.94 24.05 19.93
CA ASN A 3 8.00 22.96 20.10
C ASN A 3 7.62 22.32 18.74
N THR A 4 8.21 21.17 18.41
CA THR A 4 8.01 20.42 17.15
C THR A 4 6.56 19.96 16.95
N LYS A 5 5.76 19.85 18.01
CA LYS A 5 4.33 19.54 17.91
C LYS A 5 3.51 20.66 17.24
N GLN A 6 3.93 21.91 17.40
CA GLN A 6 3.17 23.05 16.89
C GLN A 6 3.34 23.28 15.39
N TRP A 7 4.40 22.73 14.80
CA TRP A 7 4.65 22.77 13.34
C TRP A 7 3.85 21.71 12.58
N ILE A 8 3.73 20.50 13.13
CA ILE A 8 2.96 19.40 12.50
C ILE A 8 1.47 19.74 12.46
N ASP A 9 0.92 20.31 13.54
CA ASP A 9 -0.48 20.75 13.58
C ASP A 9 -0.75 21.93 12.63
N CYS A 10 0.23 22.82 12.44
CA CYS A 10 0.10 23.94 11.50
C CYS A 10 0.23 23.48 10.02
N LEU A 11 1.10 22.49 9.74
CA LEU A 11 1.26 21.90 8.41
C LEU A 11 0.01 21.10 7.99
N LEU A 12 -0.55 20.30 8.90
CA LEU A 12 -1.82 19.59 8.66
C LEU A 12 -2.98 20.57 8.45
N CYS A 13 -3.05 21.67 9.20
CA CYS A 13 -4.11 22.65 9.06
C CYS A 13 -4.02 23.43 7.73
N CYS A 14 -2.81 23.77 7.30
CA CYS A 14 -2.57 24.44 6.02
C CYS A 14 -2.84 23.50 4.82
N GLN A 15 -2.41 22.24 4.91
CA GLN A 15 -2.74 21.21 3.92
C GLN A 15 -4.25 21.01 3.82
N LEU A 16 -4.97 20.86 4.95
CA LEU A 16 -6.43 20.67 4.96
C LEU A 16 -7.21 21.85 4.32
N LEU A 17 -6.74 23.09 4.50
CA LEU A 17 -7.39 24.27 3.91
C LEU A 17 -7.15 24.37 2.39
N GLN A 18 -5.94 24.04 1.93
CA GLN A 18 -5.64 23.92 0.49
C GLN A 18 -6.39 22.74 -0.14
N PHE A 19 -6.55 21.63 0.59
CA PHE A 19 -7.33 20.46 0.19
C PHE A 19 -8.84 20.76 0.07
N ALA A 20 -9.40 21.62 0.90
CA ALA A 20 -10.82 22.03 0.80
C ALA A 20 -11.09 22.86 -0.47
N GLN A 21 -10.16 23.76 -0.84
CA GLN A 21 -10.22 24.51 -2.10
C GLN A 21 -9.94 23.63 -3.34
N PHE A 22 -9.16 22.56 -3.16
CA PHE A 22 -8.84 21.55 -4.17
C PHE A 22 -10.04 20.64 -4.55
N LEU A 23 -10.86 20.25 -3.57
CA LEU A 23 -12.08 19.45 -3.81
C LEU A 23 -13.12 20.18 -4.67
N ILE A 24 -13.15 21.51 -4.61
CA ILE A 24 -14.06 22.35 -5.42
C ILE A 24 -13.64 22.37 -6.91
N ARG A 25 -12.37 22.07 -7.22
CA ARG A 25 -11.78 22.23 -8.57
C ARG A 25 -11.77 20.96 -9.43
N LEU A 26 -12.06 19.78 -8.84
CA LEU A 26 -11.90 18.46 -9.48
C LEU A 26 -13.17 17.94 -10.18
N LYS A 27 -13.74 18.73 -11.11
CA LYS A 27 -14.87 18.29 -11.94
C LYS A 27 -14.54 18.36 -13.44
N LYS A 28 -13.71 17.42 -13.94
CA LYS A 28 -13.76 16.92 -15.34
C LYS A 28 -12.81 15.74 -15.62
N HIS A 29 -13.40 14.62 -16.08
CA HIS A 29 -12.97 13.69 -17.16
C HIS A 29 -11.56 13.03 -17.11
N THR A 30 -11.27 11.79 -17.53
CA THR A 30 -11.79 10.88 -18.58
C THR A 30 -11.43 9.41 -18.27
N MET A 31 -12.22 8.47 -18.80
CA MET A 31 -12.10 7.00 -18.72
C MET A 31 -10.94 6.41 -19.54
N ASN A 32 -10.29 5.36 -19.01
CA ASN A 32 -9.68 4.30 -19.81
C ASN A 32 -9.82 2.97 -19.06
N THR A 33 -10.68 2.09 -19.57
CA THR A 33 -11.06 0.82 -18.95
C THR A 33 -10.24 -0.32 -19.51
N LYS A 34 -9.16 -0.65 -18.82
CA LYS A 34 -8.55 -1.98 -18.88
C LYS A 34 -8.17 -2.38 -17.46
N THR A 35 -9.11 -3.01 -16.75
CA THR A 35 -8.85 -3.57 -15.41
C THR A 35 -7.80 -4.67 -15.55
N LYS A 36 -6.55 -4.34 -15.24
CA LYS A 36 -5.48 -5.31 -15.12
C LYS A 36 -5.78 -6.20 -13.92
N VAL A 37 -5.54 -7.50 -14.07
CA VAL A 37 -5.59 -8.46 -12.95
C VAL A 37 -4.50 -8.03 -11.95
N PRO A 38 -4.78 -7.95 -10.63
CA PRO A 38 -3.80 -7.54 -9.64
C PRO A 38 -2.54 -8.38 -9.75
N GLN A 39 -1.42 -7.74 -10.06
CA GLN A 39 -0.14 -8.44 -10.14
C GLN A 39 0.29 -8.82 -8.72
N ALA A 40 0.83 -10.03 -8.54
CA ALA A 40 1.35 -10.43 -7.24
C ALA A 40 2.55 -9.53 -6.87
N LEU A 41 2.33 -8.60 -5.96
CA LEU A 41 3.35 -7.70 -5.43
C LEU A 41 4.40 -8.54 -4.70
N LYS A 42 5.63 -8.55 -5.20
CA LYS A 42 6.75 -9.25 -4.58
C LYS A 42 7.78 -8.23 -4.15
N ALA A 43 8.07 -8.17 -2.85
CA ALA A 43 9.09 -7.29 -2.33
C ALA A 43 10.46 -7.59 -2.97
N LYS A 44 11.12 -6.53 -3.40
CA LYS A 44 12.47 -6.52 -3.95
C LYS A 44 13.29 -5.44 -3.24
N VAL A 45 14.60 -5.54 -3.34
CA VAL A 45 15.51 -4.49 -2.88
C VAL A 45 15.34 -3.26 -3.77
N MET A 46 15.09 -2.10 -3.17
CA MET A 46 14.76 -0.83 -3.83
C MET A 46 15.86 0.23 -3.69
N LEU A 47 17.07 -0.21 -3.37
CA LEU A 47 18.23 0.67 -3.27
C LEU A 47 18.68 1.07 -4.68
N TRP A 48 18.76 2.38 -4.96
CA TRP A 48 19.16 2.95 -6.25
C TRP A 48 18.28 2.52 -7.45
N THR A 49 17.05 2.04 -7.22
CA THR A 49 16.16 1.60 -8.31
C THR A 49 15.55 2.77 -9.07
N ASP A 50 14.99 3.73 -8.33
CA ASP A 50 14.26 4.86 -8.91
C ASP A 50 15.02 6.18 -8.80
N VAL A 51 15.87 6.30 -7.77
CA VAL A 51 16.68 7.49 -7.51
C VAL A 51 18.13 7.04 -7.50
N SER A 52 18.94 7.47 -8.47
CA SER A 52 20.34 7.10 -8.55
C SER A 52 21.18 7.82 -7.50
N TYR A 53 22.44 7.40 -7.35
CA TYR A 53 23.39 8.08 -6.46
C TYR A 53 23.60 9.54 -6.85
N HIS A 54 23.65 9.84 -8.16
CA HIS A 54 23.81 11.21 -8.65
C HIS A 54 22.57 12.05 -8.35
N ASP A 55 21.38 11.49 -8.59
CA ASP A 55 20.11 12.17 -8.29
C ASP A 55 20.00 12.52 -6.80
N MET A 56 20.47 11.63 -5.91
CA MET A 56 20.50 11.93 -4.47
C MET A 56 21.45 13.07 -4.12
N GLU A 57 22.59 13.22 -4.82
CA GLU A 57 23.48 14.36 -4.61
C GLU A 57 22.86 15.68 -5.05
N GLU A 58 22.03 15.68 -6.09
CA GLU A 58 21.28 16.85 -6.50
C GLU A 58 20.18 17.18 -5.49
N ILE A 59 19.41 16.17 -5.07
CA ILE A 59 18.36 16.32 -4.06
C ILE A 59 18.92 16.87 -2.74
N ASP A 60 20.09 16.40 -2.29
CA ASP A 60 20.71 16.86 -1.04
C ASP A 60 21.09 18.35 -1.06
N LYS A 61 21.48 18.86 -2.23
CA LYS A 61 21.87 20.28 -2.41
C LYS A 61 20.66 21.22 -2.35
N MET A 62 19.45 20.70 -2.53
CA MET A 62 18.24 21.51 -2.65
C MET A 62 17.54 21.67 -1.30
N HIS A 63 17.63 22.87 -0.72
CA HIS A 63 16.98 23.18 0.55
C HIS A 63 15.63 23.87 0.40
N SER A 64 15.37 24.50 -0.75
CA SER A 64 14.07 25.12 -1.03
C SER A 64 13.08 24.06 -1.50
N ILE A 65 11.83 24.18 -1.05
CA ILE A 65 10.72 23.32 -1.48
C ILE A 65 10.52 23.35 -3.01
N PRO A 66 10.45 24.51 -3.70
CA PRO A 66 10.18 24.52 -5.14
C PRO A 66 11.34 23.94 -5.97
N ASP A 67 12.59 24.13 -5.55
CA ASP A 67 13.73 23.52 -6.26
C ASP A 67 13.72 22.00 -6.08
N LEU A 68 13.39 21.54 -4.86
CA LEU A 68 13.25 20.11 -4.56
C LEU A 68 12.12 19.47 -5.35
N GLU A 69 10.95 20.12 -5.46
CA GLU A 69 9.85 19.67 -6.32
C GLU A 69 10.29 19.52 -7.79
N SER A 70 11.03 20.51 -8.30
CA SER A 70 11.53 20.50 -9.68
C SER A 70 12.49 19.33 -9.93
N ALA A 71 13.42 19.07 -9.01
CA ALA A 71 14.34 17.94 -9.11
C ALA A 71 13.64 16.61 -8.99
N LEU A 72 12.73 16.44 -8.01
CA LEU A 72 11.96 15.21 -7.88
C LEU A 72 11.10 14.95 -9.12
N CYS A 73 10.57 16.00 -9.76
CA CYS A 73 9.85 15.90 -11.02
C CYS A 73 10.74 15.36 -12.15
N SER A 74 11.99 15.81 -12.22
CA SER A 74 12.99 15.33 -13.19
C SER A 74 13.40 13.87 -12.92
N VAL A 75 13.75 13.56 -11.67
CA VAL A 75 14.23 12.24 -11.24
C VAL A 75 13.18 11.16 -11.46
N PHE A 76 11.95 11.40 -10.99
CA PHE A 76 10.86 10.44 -11.14
C PHE A 76 10.17 10.46 -12.50
N ARG A 77 10.56 11.39 -13.40
CA ARG A 77 9.98 11.58 -14.74
C ARG A 77 8.45 11.63 -14.68
N VAL A 78 7.93 12.52 -13.82
CA VAL A 78 6.50 12.61 -13.55
C VAL A 78 5.76 13.32 -14.68
N ASP A 79 5.33 12.54 -15.67
CA ASP A 79 4.53 13.03 -16.81
C ASP A 79 3.03 12.95 -16.50
N LEU A 80 2.59 13.73 -15.51
CA LEU A 80 1.18 13.80 -15.10
C LEU A 80 0.61 15.21 -15.30
N LEU A 81 -0.68 15.26 -15.63
CA LEU A 81 -1.44 16.51 -15.64
C LEU A 81 -1.77 16.96 -14.21
N GLU A 82 -1.82 18.26 -13.99
CA GLU A 82 -2.40 18.81 -12.76
C GLU A 82 -3.88 18.41 -12.66
N PRO A 83 -4.36 18.02 -11.46
CA PRO A 83 -3.72 18.14 -10.15
C PRO A 83 -2.90 16.92 -9.70
N LYS A 84 -2.85 15.84 -10.50
CA LYS A 84 -2.22 14.58 -10.09
C LYS A 84 -0.72 14.75 -9.86
N ARG A 85 -0.07 15.56 -10.70
CA ARG A 85 1.35 15.90 -10.58
C ARG A 85 1.66 16.57 -9.25
N GLY A 86 0.98 17.65 -8.88
CA GLY A 86 1.21 18.33 -7.60
C GLY A 86 1.06 17.42 -6.38
N VAL A 87 0.01 16.60 -6.34
CA VAL A 87 -0.21 15.68 -5.20
C VAL A 87 0.86 14.59 -5.11
N LEU A 88 1.37 14.11 -6.26
CA LEU A 88 2.43 13.11 -6.27
C LEU A 88 3.79 13.72 -5.87
N LEU A 89 4.11 14.92 -6.35
CA LEU A 89 5.34 15.63 -5.97
C LEU A 89 5.33 16.00 -4.50
N GLU A 90 4.22 16.48 -3.96
CA GLU A 90 4.05 16.74 -2.53
C GLU A 90 4.37 15.49 -1.70
N LEU A 91 3.86 14.31 -2.11
CA LEU A 91 4.17 13.05 -1.43
C LEU A 91 5.68 12.77 -1.40
N TYR A 92 6.40 13.00 -2.50
CA TYR A 92 7.85 12.79 -2.55
C TYR A 92 8.63 13.84 -1.77
N VAL A 93 8.24 15.12 -1.84
CA VAL A 93 8.86 16.20 -1.06
C VAL A 93 8.74 15.90 0.44
N GLN A 94 7.54 15.56 0.91
CA GLN A 94 7.31 15.22 2.31
C GLN A 94 8.15 14.01 2.75
N ALA A 95 8.40 13.05 1.86
CA ALA A 95 9.26 11.91 2.15
C ALA A 95 10.74 12.33 2.33
N VAL A 96 11.25 13.21 1.47
CA VAL A 96 12.61 13.76 1.60
C VAL A 96 12.75 14.58 2.88
N LEU A 97 11.77 15.44 3.19
CA LEU A 97 11.78 16.24 4.42
C LEU A 97 11.79 15.35 5.66
N PHE A 98 10.97 14.29 5.69
CA PHE A 98 11.00 13.30 6.75
C PHE A 98 12.36 12.60 6.89
N CYS A 99 13.01 12.23 5.77
CA CYS A 99 14.35 11.63 5.81
C CYS A 99 15.38 12.58 6.43
N ARG A 100 15.29 13.88 6.11
CA ARG A 100 16.16 14.92 6.69
C ARG A 100 15.92 15.07 8.19
N GLU A 101 14.66 15.08 8.64
CA GLU A 101 14.32 15.13 10.06
C GLU A 101 14.87 13.92 10.84
N CYS A 102 14.85 12.73 10.21
CA CYS A 102 15.38 11.50 10.81
C CYS A 102 16.90 11.34 10.63
N ASN A 103 17.59 12.30 9.99
CA ASN A 103 19.02 12.24 9.66
C ASN A 103 19.43 10.96 8.89
N PHE A 104 18.61 10.54 7.95
CA PHE A 104 18.89 9.36 7.12
C PHE A 104 20.04 9.61 6.13
N ILE A 105 20.81 8.55 5.87
CA ILE A 105 21.86 8.57 4.83
C ILE A 105 21.24 8.55 3.42
N LYS A 106 22.04 8.81 2.40
CA LYS A 106 21.59 8.88 1.00
C LYS A 106 20.96 7.57 0.53
N GLU A 107 21.57 6.44 0.92
CA GLU A 107 21.08 5.08 0.64
C GLU A 107 19.70 4.85 1.24
N GLN A 108 19.50 5.26 2.50
CA GLN A 108 18.23 5.16 3.22
C GLN A 108 17.16 6.02 2.55
N THR A 109 17.50 7.24 2.17
CA THR A 109 16.57 8.19 1.53
C THR A 109 16.15 7.69 0.14
N SER A 110 17.09 7.24 -0.69
CA SER A 110 16.81 6.64 -2.00
C SER A 110 15.90 5.42 -1.88
N ALA A 111 16.21 4.51 -0.94
CA ALA A 111 15.39 3.33 -0.69
C ALA A 111 13.98 3.70 -0.21
N LEU A 112 13.84 4.66 0.72
CA LEU A 112 12.53 5.06 1.24
C LEU A 112 11.66 5.69 0.15
N LEU A 113 12.23 6.58 -0.68
CA LEU A 113 11.50 7.18 -1.79
C LEU A 113 10.99 6.13 -2.76
N SER A 114 11.81 5.14 -3.09
CA SER A 114 11.46 4.02 -3.98
C SER A 114 10.39 3.12 -3.36
N ILE A 115 10.44 2.88 -2.04
CA ILE A 115 9.40 2.17 -1.28
C ILE A 115 8.06 2.93 -1.34
N ILE A 116 8.06 4.23 -1.09
CA ILE A 116 6.84 5.06 -1.13
C ILE A 116 6.23 5.09 -2.52
N LYS A 117 7.05 5.25 -3.56
CA LYS A 117 6.62 5.14 -4.96
C LYS A 117 5.95 3.79 -5.22
N SER A 118 6.57 2.70 -4.80
CA SER A 118 6.05 1.35 -5.03
C SER A 118 4.74 1.08 -4.29
N ILE A 119 4.61 1.57 -3.06
CA ILE A 119 3.35 1.52 -2.30
C ILE A 119 2.27 2.32 -3.03
N HIS A 120 2.63 3.50 -3.55
CA HIS A 120 1.71 4.33 -4.29
C HIS A 120 1.22 3.66 -5.58
N GLU A 121 2.14 3.11 -6.38
CA GLU A 121 1.81 2.37 -7.60
C GLU A 121 0.90 1.16 -7.30
N ALA A 122 1.21 0.39 -6.26
CA ALA A 122 0.37 -0.73 -5.81
C ALA A 122 -1.05 -0.29 -5.40
N ASN A 123 -1.18 0.86 -4.74
CA ASN A 123 -2.49 1.37 -4.32
C ASN A 123 -3.34 1.79 -5.52
N ILE A 124 -2.74 2.40 -6.54
CA ILE A 124 -3.47 2.93 -7.71
C ILE A 124 -3.70 1.88 -8.81
N GLU A 125 -3.05 0.71 -8.73
CA GLU A 125 -3.19 -0.38 -9.70
C GLU A 125 -4.65 -0.83 -9.88
N THR A 126 -5.45 -0.78 -8.80
CA THR A 126 -6.86 -1.15 -8.81
C THR A 126 -7.75 -0.04 -8.23
N PRO A 127 -8.94 0.22 -8.79
CA PRO A 127 -9.92 1.12 -8.17
C PRO A 127 -10.57 0.49 -6.92
N LEU A 128 -10.43 -0.82 -6.71
CA LEU A 128 -10.99 -1.53 -5.56
C LEU A 128 -10.16 -1.28 -4.29
N ASN A 129 -10.77 -1.43 -3.12
CA ASN A 129 -10.04 -1.30 -1.86
C ASN A 129 -9.01 -2.43 -1.71
N ASN A 130 -7.73 -2.08 -1.67
CA ASN A 130 -6.60 -3.01 -1.53
C ASN A 130 -5.66 -2.62 -0.37
N ILE A 131 -6.18 -1.90 0.63
CA ILE A 131 -5.40 -1.36 1.74
C ILE A 131 -4.61 -2.44 2.50
N GLU A 132 -5.20 -3.60 2.78
CA GLU A 132 -4.56 -4.70 3.49
C GLU A 132 -3.39 -5.28 2.68
N GLN A 133 -3.54 -5.37 1.36
CA GLN A 133 -2.50 -5.85 0.45
C GLN A 133 -1.35 -4.85 0.36
N CYS A 134 -1.65 -3.55 0.23
CA CYS A 134 -0.65 -2.48 0.24
C CYS A 134 0.10 -2.44 1.57
N PHE A 135 -0.59 -2.66 2.69
CA PHE A 135 0.03 -2.69 4.01
C PHE A 135 0.94 -3.91 4.19
N LYS A 136 0.48 -5.10 3.76
CA LYS A 136 1.31 -6.31 3.72
C LYS A 136 2.55 -6.09 2.86
N TYR A 137 2.39 -5.49 1.68
CA TYR A 137 3.50 -5.17 0.78
C TYR A 137 4.49 -4.17 1.40
N CYS A 138 3.99 -3.12 2.07
CA CYS A 138 4.82 -2.18 2.82
C CYS A 138 5.65 -2.90 3.90
N LYS A 139 5.04 -3.83 4.65
CA LYS A 139 5.77 -4.62 5.65
C LYS A 139 6.88 -5.45 5.03
N GLU A 140 6.58 -6.17 3.94
CA GLU A 140 7.55 -7.01 3.25
C GLU A 140 8.71 -6.18 2.69
N LEU A 141 8.42 -5.00 2.11
CA LEU A 141 9.44 -4.05 1.65
C LEU A 141 10.33 -3.56 2.80
N LEU A 142 9.75 -3.14 3.93
CA LEU A 142 10.55 -2.70 5.07
C LEU A 142 11.43 -3.82 5.60
N LEU A 143 10.89 -5.04 5.74
CA LEU A 143 11.66 -6.19 6.19
C LEU A 143 12.84 -6.51 5.25
N CYS A 144 12.64 -6.39 3.93
CA CYS A 144 13.69 -6.53 2.93
C CYS A 144 14.83 -5.51 3.07
N HIS A 145 14.63 -4.39 3.76
CA HIS A 145 15.64 -3.34 3.94
C HIS A 145 16.20 -3.27 5.38
N SER A 146 15.82 -4.21 6.24
CA SER A 146 16.24 -4.26 7.65
C SER A 146 16.93 -5.56 8.04
N VAL A 147 16.68 -6.64 7.30
CA VAL A 147 17.30 -7.95 7.57
C VAL A 147 18.41 -8.21 6.57
N ARG A 148 19.57 -8.71 7.04
CA ARG A 148 20.68 -9.07 6.16
C ARG A 148 20.51 -10.48 5.60
N ARG A 149 19.98 -10.59 4.36
CA ARG A 149 19.87 -11.86 3.62
C ARG A 149 20.12 -11.64 2.12
N PRO A 150 21.38 -11.51 1.69
CA PRO A 150 21.71 -11.49 0.26
C PRO A 150 21.18 -12.76 -0.44
N PRO A 151 20.61 -12.73 -1.66
CA PRO A 151 20.38 -11.60 -2.58
C PRO A 151 19.03 -10.85 -2.41
N PHE A 152 18.22 -11.20 -1.41
CA PHE A 152 16.81 -10.77 -1.33
C PHE A 152 16.57 -9.60 -0.37
N SER A 153 17.51 -9.34 0.55
CA SER A 153 17.39 -8.26 1.51
C SER A 153 18.74 -7.66 1.89
N ILE A 154 18.72 -6.36 2.19
CA ILE A 154 19.87 -5.56 2.62
C ILE A 154 19.55 -4.99 3.99
N ASN A 155 20.54 -4.86 4.88
CA ASN A 155 20.37 -4.19 6.16
C ASN A 155 20.78 -2.72 6.02
N ILE A 156 19.83 -1.85 5.68
CA ILE A 156 20.02 -0.40 5.50
C ILE A 156 19.32 0.38 6.62
N PHE A 157 18.19 -0.12 7.12
CA PHE A 157 17.43 0.48 8.21
C PHE A 157 17.61 -0.29 9.52
N SER A 158 17.90 0.42 10.60
CA SER A 158 17.84 -0.14 11.96
C SER A 158 16.40 -0.44 12.40
N SER A 159 16.22 -1.17 13.49
CA SER A 159 14.89 -1.45 14.05
C SER A 159 14.14 -0.17 14.43
N GLU A 160 14.88 0.81 14.95
CA GLU A 160 14.38 2.13 15.30
C GLU A 160 13.92 2.89 14.05
N ASP A 161 14.73 2.88 12.98
CA ASP A 161 14.41 3.55 11.72
C ASP A 161 13.13 2.98 11.09
N VAL A 162 12.99 1.65 11.08
CA VAL A 162 11.79 0.97 10.54
C VAL A 162 10.54 1.39 11.30
N ASN A 163 10.63 1.50 12.63
CA ASN A 163 9.51 1.94 13.44
C ASN A 163 9.12 3.39 13.13
N CYS A 164 10.10 4.26 12.94
CA CYS A 164 9.87 5.66 12.53
C CYS A 164 9.23 5.73 11.13
N ILE A 165 9.78 4.99 10.17
CA ILE A 165 9.27 4.93 8.79
C ILE A 165 7.85 4.38 8.74
N LEU A 166 7.57 3.29 9.47
CA LEU A 166 6.24 2.69 9.50
C LEU A 166 5.20 3.67 10.07
N LYS A 167 5.53 4.38 11.15
CA LYS A 167 4.67 5.43 11.71
C LYS A 167 4.45 6.56 10.72
N TYR A 168 5.51 6.99 10.04
CA TYR A 168 5.42 8.01 8.99
C TYR A 168 4.47 7.56 7.88
N ILE A 169 4.69 6.40 7.26
CA ILE A 169 3.86 5.87 6.17
C ILE A 169 2.40 5.73 6.62
N HIS A 170 2.16 5.26 7.85
CA HIS A 170 0.80 5.15 8.37
C HIS A 170 0.09 6.50 8.45
N ASN A 171 0.76 7.51 9.01
CA ASN A 171 0.20 8.83 9.22
C ASN A 171 0.07 9.66 7.94
N SER A 172 1.09 9.63 7.08
CA SER A 172 1.16 10.46 5.86
C SER A 172 0.43 9.82 4.68
N TYR A 173 0.48 8.49 4.55
CA TYR A 173 -0.05 7.79 3.38
C TYR A 173 -1.33 7.01 3.69
N VAL A 174 -1.28 6.08 4.66
CA VAL A 174 -2.38 5.12 4.91
C VAL A 174 -3.64 5.83 5.41
N ARG A 175 -3.52 6.80 6.31
CA ARG A 175 -4.65 7.63 6.79
C ARG A 175 -5.36 8.34 5.63
N HIS A 176 -4.63 8.69 4.58
CA HIS A 176 -5.13 9.40 3.40
C HIS A 176 -5.34 8.47 2.19
N TYR A 177 -5.40 7.15 2.36
CA TYR A 177 -5.44 6.20 1.23
C TYR A 177 -6.61 6.46 0.25
N LYS A 178 -7.78 6.85 0.78
CA LYS A 178 -8.99 7.12 -0.03
C LYS A 178 -8.78 8.30 -0.97
N LEU A 179 -8.05 9.32 -0.52
CA LEU A 179 -7.73 10.51 -1.30
C LEU A 179 -6.85 10.14 -2.50
N TYR A 180 -5.76 9.41 -2.26
CA TYR A 180 -4.89 8.95 -3.34
C TYR A 180 -5.65 8.06 -4.31
N LYS A 181 -6.49 7.14 -3.81
CA LYS A 181 -7.29 6.30 -4.70
C LYS A 181 -8.26 7.13 -5.55
N TYR A 182 -8.94 8.11 -4.96
CA TYR A 182 -9.87 8.99 -5.68
C TYR A 182 -9.20 9.81 -6.81
N ILE A 183 -8.00 10.33 -6.57
CA ILE A 183 -7.29 11.19 -7.53
C ILE A 183 -6.66 10.36 -8.67
N PHE A 184 -6.09 9.21 -8.33
CA PHE A 184 -5.23 8.48 -9.27
C PHE A 184 -5.94 7.31 -9.97
N THR A 185 -7.05 6.79 -9.44
CA THR A 185 -7.80 5.69 -10.08
C THR A 185 -8.99 6.19 -10.91
N PRO A 186 -9.31 5.52 -12.02
CA PRO A 186 -10.51 5.84 -12.80
C PRO A 186 -11.76 5.49 -11.98
N GLN A 187 -12.72 6.42 -11.92
CA GLN A 187 -14.01 6.18 -11.25
C GLN A 187 -14.85 5.21 -12.08
N VAL A 188 -15.14 4.02 -11.53
CA VAL A 188 -16.08 3.07 -12.15
C VAL A 188 -17.50 3.51 -11.79
N LYS A 189 -18.32 3.83 -12.79
CA LYS A 189 -19.75 4.10 -12.62
C LYS A 189 -20.53 2.89 -13.10
N LEU A 190 -21.38 2.33 -12.24
CA LEU A 190 -22.35 1.31 -12.61
C LEU A 190 -23.64 2.02 -13.02
N ASP A 191 -24.01 1.91 -14.29
CA ASP A 191 -25.32 2.36 -14.77
C ASP A 191 -26.26 1.15 -14.76
N LEU A 192 -27.24 1.17 -13.86
CA LEU A 192 -28.21 0.08 -13.68
C LEU A 192 -29.50 0.44 -14.40
N SER A 193 -29.76 -0.19 -15.53
CA SER A 193 -31.07 -0.18 -16.16
C SER A 193 -31.89 -1.37 -15.64
N LEU A 194 -32.94 -1.08 -14.87
CA LEU A 194 -33.90 -2.08 -14.40
C LEU A 194 -35.09 -2.07 -15.35
N THR A 195 -35.31 -3.16 -16.07
CA THR A 195 -36.54 -3.38 -16.83
C THR A 195 -37.46 -4.26 -15.99
N TYR A 196 -38.55 -3.68 -15.49
CA TYR A 196 -39.58 -4.41 -14.77
C TYR A 196 -40.46 -5.15 -15.79
N SER A 197 -40.24 -6.46 -15.94
CA SER A 197 -41.22 -7.33 -16.57
C SER A 197 -42.40 -7.42 -15.61
N GLY A 198 -43.46 -6.66 -15.88
CA GLY A 198 -44.68 -6.67 -15.07
C GLY A 198 -45.15 -8.09 -14.80
N ILE A 199 -45.58 -8.32 -13.56
CA ILE A 199 -46.31 -9.51 -13.17
C ILE A 199 -47.50 -9.57 -14.13
N SER A 200 -47.56 -10.61 -14.96
CA SER A 200 -48.73 -10.83 -15.81
C SER A 200 -49.87 -11.15 -14.86
N ASP A 201 -50.78 -10.20 -14.65
CA ASP A 201 -52.07 -10.47 -14.03
C ASP A 201 -52.81 -11.44 -14.95
N GLN A 202 -52.68 -12.73 -14.67
CA GLN A 202 -53.46 -13.82 -15.24
C GLN A 202 -54.23 -14.45 -14.08
N ASP A 203 -55.32 -13.79 -13.68
CA ASP A 203 -56.42 -14.44 -12.97
C ASP A 203 -57.52 -14.72 -14.01
N GLU A 204 -57.60 -15.97 -14.47
CA GLU A 204 -58.83 -16.76 -14.29
C GLU A 204 -58.56 -18.27 -14.51
N PRO A 205 -59.18 -19.15 -13.70
CA PRO A 205 -58.94 -20.58 -13.70
C PRO A 205 -59.90 -21.31 -14.64
N THR A 206 -59.43 -22.33 -15.37
CA THR A 206 -60.31 -23.42 -15.83
C THR A 206 -59.58 -24.75 -15.86
N MET A 207 -60.00 -25.57 -14.89
CA MET A 207 -60.03 -27.03 -14.76
C MET A 207 -59.42 -27.92 -15.88
N GLU A 208 -58.55 -28.83 -15.41
CA GLU A 208 -58.47 -30.27 -15.69
C GLU A 208 -58.32 -30.77 -17.15
N ASP A 209 -57.23 -31.48 -17.47
CA ASP A 209 -57.15 -32.93 -17.21
C ASP A 209 -55.75 -33.52 -17.54
N SER A 210 -55.33 -34.43 -16.67
CA SER A 210 -54.39 -35.56 -16.76
C SER A 210 -53.34 -35.63 -17.88
N SER A 211 -52.07 -35.82 -17.47
CA SER A 211 -51.35 -37.12 -17.57
C SER A 211 -49.87 -36.95 -17.20
N ALA A 212 -49.41 -37.68 -16.17
CA ALA A 212 -47.99 -37.96 -15.93
C ALA A 212 -47.54 -39.12 -16.86
N PRO A 213 -46.24 -39.28 -17.17
CA PRO A 213 -45.37 -39.97 -16.21
C PRO A 213 -43.93 -39.44 -16.10
N ASP A 214 -43.45 -39.51 -14.86
CA ASP A 214 -42.15 -40.00 -14.36
C ASP A 214 -40.95 -40.11 -15.32
N PHE A 215 -39.80 -39.53 -14.92
CA PHE A 215 -38.48 -40.19 -15.00
C PHE A 215 -37.45 -39.49 -14.09
N GLU A 216 -36.88 -40.27 -13.17
CA GLU A 216 -35.83 -39.92 -12.22
C GLU A 216 -34.42 -39.73 -12.85
N ASN A 217 -33.54 -39.13 -12.03
CA ASN A 217 -32.09 -39.41 -11.89
C ASN A 217 -31.10 -38.98 -12.99
N GLU A 218 -30.17 -38.06 -12.66
CA GLU A 218 -28.86 -38.46 -12.10
C GLU A 218 -27.96 -37.25 -11.78
N ILE A 219 -27.31 -37.35 -10.61
CA ILE A 219 -26.13 -36.58 -10.18
C ILE A 219 -24.89 -37.23 -10.80
N LYS A 220 -23.97 -36.44 -11.37
CA LYS A 220 -22.56 -36.85 -11.51
C LYS A 220 -21.60 -35.74 -11.09
N LYS A 221 -20.97 -35.98 -9.92
CA LYS A 221 -19.68 -35.42 -9.49
C LYS A 221 -18.57 -36.07 -10.31
N GLU A 222 -17.57 -35.30 -10.74
CA GLU A 222 -16.20 -35.81 -10.88
C GLU A 222 -15.17 -34.83 -10.29
N THR A 223 -14.33 -35.42 -9.45
CA THR A 223 -13.09 -34.91 -8.84
C THR A 223 -11.93 -35.63 -9.53
N ARG A 224 -10.79 -34.95 -9.74
CA ARG A 224 -9.40 -35.49 -9.89
C ARG A 224 -8.48 -34.27 -10.08
N GLN A 225 -7.63 -33.82 -9.15
CA GLN A 225 -6.52 -34.41 -8.37
C GLN A 225 -5.16 -34.37 -9.09
N ASP A 226 -4.22 -33.76 -8.35
CA ASP A 226 -2.79 -33.46 -8.47
C ASP A 226 -1.85 -34.28 -9.39
N SER A 227 -0.75 -33.64 -9.78
CA SER A 227 0.56 -34.28 -10.01
C SER A 227 1.73 -33.31 -9.78
N LYS A 228 2.59 -33.64 -8.80
CA LYS A 228 3.92 -33.08 -8.53
C LYS A 228 4.98 -33.75 -9.41
N ALA A 229 6.03 -33.04 -9.77
CA ALA A 229 7.29 -33.61 -10.25
C ALA A 229 8.49 -32.92 -9.57
N SER A 230 9.40 -33.73 -9.04
CA SER A 230 10.68 -33.40 -8.42
C SER A 230 11.81 -33.52 -9.45
N ILE A 231 12.86 -32.70 -9.37
CA ILE A 231 14.20 -33.03 -9.91
C ILE A 231 15.28 -32.54 -8.94
N GLU A 232 16.22 -33.44 -8.68
CA GLU A 232 17.37 -33.39 -7.77
C GLU A 232 18.58 -32.58 -8.30
N GLU A 233 19.42 -32.12 -7.38
CA GLU A 233 20.81 -31.69 -7.64
C GLU A 233 21.80 -32.86 -7.52
N PRO A 234 23.00 -32.79 -8.14
CA PRO A 234 24.15 -33.59 -7.75
C PRO A 234 25.17 -32.80 -6.91
N ASN A 235 25.73 -33.53 -5.95
CA ASN A 235 26.57 -33.14 -4.83
C ASN A 235 28.07 -33.05 -5.20
N GLY A 236 28.84 -32.19 -4.52
CA GLY A 236 30.30 -32.08 -4.64
C GLY A 236 30.96 -31.68 -3.33
N ALA A 237 31.77 -32.57 -2.76
CA ALA A 237 32.16 -32.65 -1.36
C ALA A 237 33.13 -31.54 -0.86
N SER A 238 32.69 -30.82 0.18
CA SER A 238 33.48 -30.31 1.33
C SER A 238 32.49 -29.71 2.35
N LEU A 239 31.71 -30.57 3.02
CA LEU A 239 30.35 -30.20 3.49
C LEU A 239 30.08 -30.38 5.00
N GLY A 240 31.10 -30.59 5.85
CA GLY A 240 30.89 -30.66 7.31
C GLY A 240 30.71 -29.29 7.95
N SER A 241 31.76 -28.47 7.91
CA SER A 241 31.83 -27.16 8.56
C SER A 241 30.95 -26.08 7.90
N LYS A 242 30.69 -26.18 6.60
CA LYS A 242 29.85 -25.23 5.86
C LYS A 242 28.35 -25.47 6.08
N SER A 243 27.96 -26.73 6.35
CA SER A 243 26.57 -27.11 6.63
C SER A 243 26.12 -26.66 8.02
N GLU A 244 26.97 -26.84 9.04
CA GLU A 244 26.71 -26.34 10.39
C GLU A 244 26.62 -24.81 10.44
N LEU A 245 27.55 -24.10 9.78
CA LEU A 245 27.50 -22.65 9.72
C LEU A 245 26.24 -22.15 8.99
N LYS A 246 25.84 -22.80 7.89
CA LYS A 246 24.59 -22.49 7.19
C LYS A 246 23.37 -22.74 8.08
N ALA A 247 23.35 -23.83 8.83
CA ALA A 247 22.26 -24.15 9.77
C ALA A 247 22.16 -23.13 10.90
N LEU A 248 23.29 -22.67 11.44
CA LEU A 248 23.35 -21.61 12.46
C LEU A 248 22.87 -20.26 11.93
N ILE A 249 23.31 -19.86 10.72
CA ILE A 249 22.85 -18.63 10.07
C ILE A 249 21.34 -18.70 9.79
N GLU A 250 20.84 -19.83 9.27
CA GLU A 250 19.41 -19.99 9.02
C GLU A 250 18.58 -19.99 10.30
N LYS A 251 19.11 -20.56 11.40
CA LYS A 251 18.45 -20.54 12.71
C LYS A 251 18.36 -19.11 13.23
N GLU A 252 19.47 -18.37 13.23
CA GLU A 252 19.51 -16.96 13.66
C GLU A 252 18.57 -16.09 12.81
N VAL A 253 18.59 -16.25 11.49
CA VAL A 253 17.70 -15.51 10.57
C VAL A 253 16.23 -15.83 10.86
N ARG A 254 15.88 -17.10 11.14
CA ARG A 254 14.51 -17.48 11.53
C ARG A 254 14.11 -16.85 12.87
N GLU A 255 15.02 -16.80 13.82
CA GLU A 255 14.79 -16.26 15.15
C GLU A 255 14.58 -14.74 15.11
N GLN A 256 15.41 -14.01 14.35
CA GLN A 256 15.21 -12.58 14.10
C GLN A 256 13.93 -12.30 13.32
N MET A 257 13.57 -13.14 12.33
CA MET A 257 12.33 -12.96 11.58
C MET A 257 11.08 -13.15 12.46
N MET A 258 11.08 -14.12 13.38
CA MET A 258 10.00 -14.26 14.36
C MET A 258 9.93 -13.06 15.29
N LEU A 259 11.07 -12.56 15.78
CA LEU A 259 11.12 -11.41 16.68
C LEU A 259 10.57 -10.14 16.01
N VAL A 260 11.04 -9.82 14.81
CA VAL A 260 10.61 -8.64 14.06
C VAL A 260 9.15 -8.76 13.62
N SER A 261 8.71 -9.94 13.15
CA SER A 261 7.31 -10.16 12.79
C SER A 261 6.39 -10.00 14.00
N GLY A 262 6.76 -10.59 15.15
CA GLY A 262 5.99 -10.46 16.39
C GLY A 262 5.89 -9.01 16.87
N GLN A 263 6.98 -8.24 16.80
CA GLN A 263 6.97 -6.81 17.11
C GLN A 263 6.06 -6.01 16.16
N LEU A 264 6.11 -6.32 14.86
CA LEU A 264 5.26 -5.69 13.84
C LEU A 264 3.78 -6.02 14.05
N ASP A 265 3.47 -7.25 14.44
CA ASP A 265 2.10 -7.69 14.67
C ASP A 265 1.51 -7.10 15.95
N GLN A 266 2.32 -7.02 17.01
CA GLN A 266 1.95 -6.31 18.23
C GLN A 266 1.69 -4.82 17.94
N ARG A 267 2.57 -4.16 17.18
CA ARG A 267 2.37 -2.75 16.82
C ARG A 267 1.15 -2.52 15.94
N MET A 268 0.83 -3.45 15.03
CA MET A 268 -0.43 -3.37 14.27
C MET A 268 -1.64 -3.45 15.18
N LYS A 269 -1.62 -4.36 16.16
CA LYS A 269 -2.70 -4.53 17.11
C LYS A 269 -2.90 -3.26 17.93
N ASP A 270 -1.82 -2.69 18.47
CA ASP A 270 -1.87 -1.45 19.25
C ASP A 270 -2.42 -0.26 18.43
N ILE A 271 -2.07 -0.18 17.15
CA ILE A 271 -2.57 0.87 16.23
C ILE A 271 -4.05 0.66 15.92
N ALA A 272 -4.49 -0.59 15.70
CA ALA A 272 -5.90 -0.91 15.47
C ALA A 272 -6.75 -0.60 16.71
N ASP A 273 -6.25 -0.94 17.90
CA ASP A 273 -6.93 -0.67 19.18
C ASP A 273 -7.03 0.84 19.47
N GLN A 274 -5.98 1.61 19.17
CA GLN A 274 -6.03 3.08 19.22
C GLN A 274 -7.07 3.67 18.25
N HIS A 275 -7.17 3.13 17.04
CA HIS A 275 -8.14 3.59 16.04
C HIS A 275 -9.59 3.31 16.48
N ASN A 276 -9.86 2.14 17.06
CA ASN A 276 -11.18 1.78 17.56
C ASN A 276 -11.59 2.63 18.78
N SER A 277 -10.67 2.85 19.73
CA SER A 277 -10.93 3.71 20.91
C SER A 277 -11.17 5.18 20.56
N ALA A 278 -10.56 5.69 19.48
CA ALA A 278 -10.79 7.05 18.99
C ALA A 278 -12.12 7.20 18.22
N GLN A 279 -12.70 6.11 17.70
CA GLN A 279 -14.04 6.14 17.08
C GLN A 279 -15.18 6.07 18.11
N ASP A 280 -14.95 5.51 19.30
CA ASP A 280 -15.96 5.35 20.36
C ASP A 280 -16.05 6.52 21.35
N SER A 281 -15.25 7.59 21.19
CA SER A 281 -15.36 8.77 22.05
C SER A 281 -16.64 9.58 21.72
N PRO A 282 -17.59 9.79 22.65
CA PRO A 282 -18.78 10.60 22.40
C PRO A 282 -18.40 12.06 22.26
N GLN A 283 -18.84 12.72 21.18
CA GLN A 283 -18.66 14.18 21.03
C GLN A 283 -19.28 14.95 22.21
N PRO A 284 -18.57 15.93 22.81
CA PRO A 284 -19.17 16.80 23.81
C PRO A 284 -20.12 17.79 23.11
N ASN A 285 -21.39 17.67 23.47
CA ASN A 285 -22.49 18.48 22.99
C ASN A 285 -22.31 19.94 23.49
N HIS A 286 -21.87 20.85 22.62
CA HIS A 286 -21.78 22.28 22.95
C HIS A 286 -23.19 22.87 23.05
N LYS A 287 -23.75 22.87 24.28
CA LYS A 287 -24.88 23.74 24.63
C LYS A 287 -24.42 25.19 24.64
N ALA A 288 -25.01 25.97 23.74
CA ALA A 288 -25.06 27.42 23.79
C ALA A 288 -25.48 27.90 25.19
N LYS A 289 -24.77 28.89 25.71
CA LYS A 289 -25.25 29.71 26.84
C LYS A 289 -25.16 31.17 26.45
N LYS A 290 -26.31 31.83 26.65
CA LYS A 290 -26.65 33.23 26.49
C LYS A 290 -25.56 34.20 26.92
#